data_AF-A0A1L9GZD6-F1
#
_entry.id   AF-A0A1L9GZD6-F1
#
_cell.length_a   1.000
_cell.length_b   1.000
_cell.length_c   1.000
_cell.angle_alpha   90.00
_cell.angle_beta   90.00
_cell.angle_gamma   90.00
#
_symmetry.space_group_name_H-M   'P 1'
#
loop_
_entity.id
_entity.type
_entity.pdbx_description
1 polymer ?
#
loop_
_entity_poly.entity_id
_entity_poly.type
_entity_poly.pdbx_seq_one_letter_code
_entity_poly.pdbx_strand_id
1 'polypeptide(L)'
;MNNENLTKYELHQEKKREQSAEGRRTRTWKKMRHLAIWLIVLVILGGIVWLVNSSFAKRSVDGQLPLSSKAKDILKPKADDWIIGDVATAKLILTEYSDFECPACATYHPLTKKLLAEFPDQIAFVYRHYPF
;
A
#
# COMPACT_ATOMS: atom_id res chain seq x y z
N MET A 1 62.10 -5.81 8.93
CA MET A 1 63.49 -6.24 9.11
C MET A 1 64.36 -5.34 8.24
N ASN A 2 65.00 -4.33 8.85
CA ASN A 2 66.12 -3.51 8.36
C ASN A 2 66.21 -2.24 9.23
N ASN A 3 66.80 -2.33 10.43
CA ASN A 3 67.10 -1.16 11.25
C ASN A 3 68.44 -1.27 12.01
N GLU A 4 69.40 -2.02 11.49
CA GLU A 4 70.64 -2.33 12.20
C GLU A 4 71.79 -1.33 11.99
N ASN A 5 71.59 -0.24 11.24
CA ASN A 5 72.66 0.76 10.97
C ASN A 5 72.16 2.22 10.82
N LEU A 6 71.06 2.59 11.49
CA LEU A 6 70.55 3.97 11.43
C LEU A 6 71.24 4.87 12.47
N THR A 7 71.61 6.08 12.06
CA THR A 7 72.16 7.08 13.00
C THR A 7 71.08 7.57 13.95
N LYS A 8 71.45 7.98 15.18
CA LYS A 8 70.50 8.44 16.21
C LYS A 8 69.56 9.57 15.72
N TYR A 9 70.03 10.37 14.78
CA TYR A 9 69.26 11.47 14.18
C TYR A 9 68.16 10.96 13.24
N GLU A 10 68.46 9.99 12.39
CA GLU A 10 67.51 9.40 11.44
C GLU A 10 66.39 8.67 12.17
N LEU A 11 66.73 7.91 13.22
CA LEU A 11 65.75 7.21 14.06
C LEU A 11 64.78 8.18 14.74
N HIS A 12 65.26 9.36 15.16
CA HIS A 12 64.42 10.39 15.76
C HIS A 12 63.49 11.05 14.73
N GLN A 13 63.96 11.25 13.50
CA GLN A 13 63.11 11.75 12.41
C GLN A 13 62.02 10.75 12.03
N GLU A 14 62.34 9.46 11.96
CA GLU A 14 61.36 8.40 11.71
C GLU A 14 60.31 8.35 12.81
N LYS A 15 60.71 8.38 14.09
CA LYS A 15 59.77 8.39 15.22
C LYS A 15 58.85 9.62 15.20
N LYS A 16 59.36 10.80 14.81
CA LYS A 16 58.53 12.01 14.61
C LYS A 16 57.56 11.87 13.43
N ARG A 17 57.99 11.24 12.32
CA ARG A 17 57.13 10.94 11.17
C ARG A 17 56.03 9.95 11.55
N GLU A 18 56.36 8.90 12.29
CA GLU A 18 55.42 7.92 12.83
C GLU A 18 54.42 8.59 13.79
N GLN A 19 54.88 9.39 14.75
CA GLN A 19 54.01 10.13 15.68
C GLN A 19 53.05 11.10 14.95
N SER A 20 53.55 11.80 13.93
CA SER A 20 52.71 12.70 13.11
C SER A 20 51.72 11.95 12.20
N ALA A 21 52.07 10.74 11.76
CA ALA A 21 51.20 9.86 10.98
C ALA A 21 50.12 9.18 11.85
N GLU A 22 50.47 8.80 13.08
CA GLU A 22 49.58 8.17 14.05
C GLU A 22 48.49 9.13 14.56
N GLY A 23 48.87 10.40 14.82
CA GLY A 23 47.92 11.47 15.12
C GLY A 23 46.96 11.76 13.97
N ARG A 24 47.41 11.62 12.72
CA ARG A 24 46.56 11.77 11.52
C ARG A 24 45.59 10.59 11.38
N ARG A 25 46.06 9.36 11.61
CA ARG A 25 45.25 8.11 11.57
C ARG A 25 44.12 8.11 12.58
N THR A 26 44.37 8.52 13.83
CA THR A 26 43.32 8.52 14.86
C THR A 26 42.24 9.58 14.59
N ARG A 27 42.64 10.74 14.03
CA ARG A 27 41.71 11.83 13.68
C ARG A 27 40.85 11.48 12.46
N THR A 28 41.41 10.80 11.45
CA THR A 28 40.66 10.31 10.29
C THR A 28 39.76 9.13 10.65
N TRP A 29 40.22 8.22 11.51
CA TRP A 29 39.42 7.07 11.95
C TRP A 29 38.20 7.46 12.79
N LYS A 30 38.34 8.43 13.72
CA LYS A 30 37.18 8.96 14.47
C LYS A 30 36.15 9.60 13.54
N LYS A 31 36.59 10.39 12.56
CA LYS A 31 35.71 11.02 11.57
C LYS A 31 35.02 9.99 10.68
N MET A 32 35.75 9.00 10.16
CA MET A 32 35.17 7.92 9.36
C MET A 32 34.18 7.05 10.16
N ARG A 33 34.47 6.77 11.43
CA ARG A 33 33.57 6.03 12.32
C ARG A 33 32.25 6.79 12.54
N HIS A 34 32.31 8.10 12.75
CA HIS A 34 31.10 8.91 12.87
C HIS A 34 30.32 8.98 11.56
N LEU A 35 30.99 9.13 10.42
CA LEU A 35 30.33 9.13 9.11
C LEU A 35 29.61 7.81 8.82
N ALA A 36 30.23 6.67 9.16
CA ALA A 36 29.61 5.35 9.00
C ALA A 36 28.36 5.19 9.90
N ILE A 37 28.42 5.65 11.15
CA ILE A 37 27.25 5.61 12.06
C ILE A 37 26.11 6.48 11.52
N TRP A 38 26.40 7.70 11.06
CA TRP A 38 25.39 8.59 10.49
C TRP A 38 24.77 8.03 9.20
N LEU A 39 25.55 7.37 8.35
CA LEU A 39 25.03 6.68 7.15
C LEU A 39 24.07 5.55 7.51
N ILE A 40 24.43 4.72 8.49
CA ILE A 40 23.58 3.61 8.95
C ILE A 40 22.26 4.15 9.53
N VAL A 41 22.32 5.20 10.35
CA VAL A 41 21.14 5.84 10.94
C VAL A 41 20.22 6.40 9.85
N LEU A 42 20.78 7.07 8.82
CA LEU A 42 20.00 7.59 7.69
C LEU A 42 19.31 6.48 6.89
N VAL A 43 20.00 5.36 6.63
CA VAL A 43 19.42 4.21 5.92
C VAL A 43 18.29 3.58 6.72
N ILE A 44 18.46 3.41 8.04
CA ILE A 44 17.43 2.83 8.90
C ILE A 44 16.20 3.75 8.97
N LEU A 45 16.40 5.06 9.19
CA LEU A 45 15.31 6.03 9.22
C LEU A 45 14.55 6.09 7.88
N GLY A 46 15.27 6.10 6.75
CA GLY A 46 14.67 6.03 5.43
C GLY A 46 13.87 4.74 5.20
N GLY A 47 14.40 3.60 5.63
CA GLY A 47 13.72 2.30 5.55
C GLY A 47 12.44 2.24 6.38
N ILE A 48 12.45 2.79 7.60
CA ILE A 48 11.25 2.86 8.47
C ILE A 48 10.19 3.78 7.85
N VAL A 49 10.58 4.97 7.36
CA VAL A 49 9.65 5.90 6.70
C VAL A 49 9.02 5.26 5.46
N TRP A 50 9.81 4.56 4.64
CA TRP A 50 9.31 3.84 3.47
C TRP A 50 8.38 2.68 3.85
N LEU A 51 8.70 1.92 4.90
CA LEU A 51 7.86 0.83 5.42
C LEU A 51 6.51 1.35 5.92
N VAL A 52 6.49 2.45 6.69
CA VAL A 52 5.26 3.02 7.24
C VAL A 52 4.41 3.62 6.13
N ASN A 53 5.00 4.34 5.18
CA ASN A 53 4.27 4.92 4.05
C ASN A 53 3.70 3.84 3.10
N SER A 54 4.46 2.77 2.83
CA SER A 54 3.97 1.64 2.01
C SER A 54 2.88 0.83 2.72
N SER A 55 2.98 0.67 4.03
CA SER A 55 1.94 0.00 4.84
C SER A 55 0.67 0.84 4.97
N PHE A 56 0.78 2.16 4.97
CA PHE A 56 -0.36 3.08 4.95
C PHE A 56 -1.05 3.09 3.58
N ALA A 57 -0.29 3.15 2.48
CA ALA A 57 -0.83 3.16 1.12
C ALA A 57 -1.58 1.86 0.76
N LYS A 58 -1.12 0.69 1.24
CA LYS A 58 -1.85 -0.58 1.03
C LYS A 58 -3.13 -0.72 1.84
N ARG A 59 -3.28 0.02 2.94
CA ARG A 59 -4.46 -0.05 3.80
C ARG A 59 -5.67 0.73 3.26
N SER A 60 -5.45 1.67 2.35
CA SER A 60 -6.50 2.54 1.81
C SER A 60 -7.16 2.02 0.53
N VAL A 61 -6.64 0.95 -0.09
CA VAL A 61 -7.21 0.38 -1.33
C VAL A 61 -8.16 -0.80 -1.03
N ASP A 62 -7.97 -1.51 0.09
CA ASP A 62 -8.85 -2.60 0.53
C ASP A 62 -9.80 -2.15 1.66
N GLY A 63 -10.47 -1.01 1.46
CA GLY A 63 -11.64 -0.60 2.25
C GLY A 63 -12.88 -1.46 1.99
N GLN A 64 -12.75 -2.59 1.28
CA GLN A 64 -13.77 -3.62 1.18
C GLN A 64 -13.60 -4.56 2.38
N LEU A 65 -14.64 -4.72 3.20
CA LEU A 65 -14.78 -5.97 3.97
C LEU A 65 -14.45 -7.13 3.01
N PRO A 66 -13.67 -8.14 3.39
CA PRO A 66 -13.50 -9.34 2.58
C PRO A 66 -14.87 -10.04 2.54
N LEU A 67 -15.74 -9.58 1.64
CA LEU A 67 -16.92 -10.29 1.21
C LEU A 67 -16.38 -11.62 0.72
N SER A 68 -16.69 -12.67 1.47
CA SER A 68 -16.39 -14.06 1.14
C SER A 68 -16.62 -14.25 -0.36
N SER A 69 -15.75 -15.00 -1.04
CA SER A 69 -15.92 -15.32 -2.47
C SER A 69 -17.35 -15.75 -2.83
N LYS A 70 -18.03 -16.39 -1.87
CA LYS A 70 -19.45 -16.76 -1.95
C LYS A 70 -20.40 -15.56 -2.09
N ALA A 71 -20.18 -14.47 -1.35
CA ALA A 71 -20.99 -13.25 -1.47
C ALA A 71 -20.82 -12.58 -2.83
N LYS A 72 -19.60 -12.60 -3.41
CA LYS A 72 -19.37 -12.10 -4.77
C LYS A 72 -20.14 -12.90 -5.82
N ASP A 73 -20.28 -14.21 -5.64
CA ASP A 73 -21.06 -15.04 -6.56
C ASP A 73 -22.59 -14.82 -6.42
N ILE A 74 -23.10 -14.60 -5.21
CA ILE A 74 -24.53 -14.32 -4.99
C ILE A 74 -24.96 -13.01 -5.67
N LEU A 75 -24.07 -12.02 -5.69
CA LEU A 75 -24.35 -10.69 -6.25
C LEU A 75 -24.23 -10.62 -7.79
N LYS A 76 -23.69 -11.64 -8.45
CA LYS A 76 -23.63 -11.66 -9.92
C LYS A 76 -25.03 -11.86 -10.51
N PRO A 77 -25.38 -11.12 -11.58
CA PRO A 77 -26.56 -11.44 -12.38
C PRO A 77 -26.48 -12.85 -12.95
N LYS A 78 -27.61 -13.55 -12.95
CA LYS A 78 -27.78 -14.88 -13.52
C LYS A 78 -28.51 -14.79 -14.86
N ALA A 79 -28.46 -15.88 -15.64
CA ALA A 79 -29.08 -15.92 -16.95
C ALA A 79 -30.63 -15.90 -16.91
N ASP A 80 -31.22 -16.32 -15.79
CA ASP A 80 -32.66 -16.36 -15.55
C ASP A 80 -33.19 -15.10 -14.83
N ASP A 81 -32.32 -14.17 -14.46
CA ASP A 81 -32.74 -12.92 -13.82
C ASP A 81 -33.44 -11.99 -14.83
N TRP A 82 -34.40 -11.21 -14.35
CA TRP A 82 -34.98 -10.13 -15.16
C TRP A 82 -34.12 -8.87 -15.05
N ILE A 83 -33.58 -8.41 -16.18
CA ILE A 83 -32.59 -7.34 -16.21
C ILE A 83 -33.10 -6.17 -17.05
N ILE A 84 -32.97 -4.95 -16.51
CA ILE A 84 -33.12 -3.70 -17.25
C ILE A 84 -31.75 -3.01 -17.30
N GLY A 85 -31.34 -2.59 -18.50
CA GLY A 85 -30.03 -1.96 -18.75
C GLY A 85 -28.94 -2.98 -19.11
N ASP A 86 -27.73 -2.48 -19.33
CA ASP A 86 -26.59 -3.31 -19.75
C ASP A 86 -25.62 -3.55 -18.58
N VAL A 87 -25.58 -4.79 -18.11
CA VAL A 87 -24.68 -5.22 -17.01
C VAL A 87 -23.20 -5.16 -17.36
N ALA A 88 -22.83 -5.14 -18.64
CA ALA A 88 -21.44 -5.09 -19.07
C ALA A 88 -20.87 -3.66 -19.00
N THR A 89 -21.72 -2.64 -19.15
CA THR A 89 -21.31 -1.23 -19.20
C THR A 89 -21.78 -0.42 -18.00
N ALA A 90 -22.79 -0.88 -17.27
CA ALA A 90 -23.27 -0.21 -16.05
C ALA A 90 -22.18 -0.09 -14.98
N LYS A 91 -22.12 1.06 -14.33
CA LYS A 91 -21.21 1.32 -13.21
C LYS A 91 -21.66 0.62 -11.92
N LEU A 92 -22.95 0.37 -11.79
CA LEU A 92 -23.58 -0.24 -10.62
C LEU A 92 -24.64 -1.25 -11.07
N ILE A 93 -24.68 -2.39 -10.39
CA ILE A 93 -25.75 -3.37 -10.54
C ILE A 93 -26.61 -3.32 -9.27
N LEU A 94 -27.89 -3.01 -9.44
CA LEU A 94 -28.88 -3.00 -8.36
C LEU A 94 -29.73 -4.27 -8.45
N THR A 95 -29.52 -5.20 -7.52
CA THR A 95 -30.32 -6.42 -7.41
C THR A 95 -31.41 -6.27 -6.36
N GLU A 96 -32.68 -6.29 -6.80
CA GLU A 96 -33.85 -6.21 -5.94
C GLU A 96 -34.51 -7.59 -5.80
N TYR A 97 -34.63 -8.06 -4.57
CA TYR A 97 -35.45 -9.22 -4.22
C TYR A 97 -36.81 -8.73 -3.75
N SER A 98 -37.88 -9.13 -4.44
CA SER A 98 -39.20 -8.55 -4.21
C SER A 98 -40.34 -9.51 -4.57
N ASP A 99 -41.49 -9.25 -3.98
CA ASP A 99 -42.76 -9.95 -4.20
C ASP A 99 -43.82 -8.93 -4.63
N PHE A 100 -44.65 -9.29 -5.60
CA PHE A 100 -45.75 -8.45 -6.07
C PHE A 100 -46.87 -8.31 -5.03
N GLU A 101 -46.97 -9.23 -4.07
CA GLU A 101 -47.95 -9.18 -3.00
C GLU A 101 -47.46 -8.38 -1.77
N CYS A 102 -46.18 -8.01 -1.72
CA CYS A 102 -45.60 -7.32 -0.57
C CYS A 102 -45.92 -5.80 -0.58
N PRO A 103 -46.67 -5.27 0.42
CA PRO A 103 -47.04 -3.84 0.46
C PRO A 103 -45.85 -2.89 0.58
N ALA A 104 -44.78 -3.32 1.27
CA ALA A 104 -43.55 -2.55 1.36
C ALA A 104 -42.85 -2.45 0.00
N CYS A 105 -42.76 -3.55 -0.75
CA CYS A 105 -42.20 -3.55 -2.10
C CYS A 105 -42.97 -2.60 -3.03
N ALA A 106 -44.30 -2.61 -2.97
CA ALA A 106 -45.14 -1.69 -3.73
C ALA A 106 -44.85 -0.21 -3.39
N THR A 107 -44.58 0.08 -2.11
CA THR A 107 -44.22 1.43 -1.65
C THR A 107 -42.86 1.89 -2.18
N TYR A 108 -41.88 0.99 -2.31
CA TYR A 108 -40.55 1.32 -2.81
C TYR A 108 -40.43 1.34 -4.34
N HIS A 109 -41.29 0.62 -5.07
CA HIS A 109 -41.23 0.55 -6.54
C HIS A 109 -41.16 1.91 -7.26
N PRO A 110 -41.90 2.96 -6.86
CA PRO A 110 -41.77 4.29 -7.46
C PRO A 110 -40.37 4.92 -7.29
N LEU A 111 -39.68 4.64 -6.17
CA LEU A 111 -38.32 5.11 -5.93
C LEU A 111 -37.34 4.40 -6.85
N THR A 112 -37.44 3.08 -6.99
CA THR A 112 -36.62 2.30 -7.94
C THR A 112 -36.80 2.83 -9.35
N LYS A 113 -38.04 3.08 -9.79
CA LYS A 113 -38.32 3.68 -11.10
C LYS A 113 -37.66 5.04 -11.31
N LYS A 114 -37.70 5.93 -10.30
CA LYS A 114 -37.02 7.24 -10.37
C LYS A 114 -35.52 7.07 -10.51
N LEU A 115 -34.92 6.16 -9.76
CA LEU A 115 -33.49 5.91 -9.81
C LEU A 115 -33.02 5.44 -11.20
N LEU A 116 -33.77 4.53 -11.83
CA LEU A 116 -33.45 4.06 -13.18
C LEU A 116 -33.63 5.14 -14.24
N ALA A 117 -34.57 6.07 -14.04
CA ALA A 117 -34.76 7.20 -14.94
C ALA A 117 -33.66 8.27 -14.79
N GLU A 118 -33.14 8.48 -13.58
CA GLU A 118 -32.06 9.44 -13.31
C GLU A 118 -30.69 8.93 -13.77
N PHE A 119 -30.49 7.61 -13.80
CA PHE A 119 -29.21 6.95 -14.08
C PHE A 119 -29.29 5.84 -15.15
N PRO A 120 -29.83 6.11 -16.36
CA PRO A 120 -30.22 5.07 -17.33
C PRO A 120 -29.08 4.18 -17.83
N ASP A 121 -27.89 4.76 -18.04
CA ASP A 121 -26.70 4.02 -18.53
C ASP A 121 -25.71 3.68 -17.42
N GLN A 122 -26.00 4.08 -16.18
CA GLN A 122 -25.09 3.90 -15.05
C GLN A 122 -25.53 2.75 -14.14
N ILE A 123 -26.82 2.39 -14.16
CA ILE A 123 -27.39 1.35 -13.32
C ILE A 123 -28.00 0.27 -14.21
N ALA A 124 -27.55 -0.97 -14.01
CA ALA A 124 -28.28 -2.15 -14.46
C ALA A 124 -29.13 -2.65 -13.30
N PHE A 125 -30.43 -2.82 -13.54
CA PHE A 125 -31.37 -3.30 -12.54
C PHE A 125 -31.66 -4.78 -12.74
N VAL A 126 -31.56 -5.56 -11.68
CA VAL A 126 -31.79 -7.00 -11.66
C VAL A 126 -32.94 -7.28 -10.68
N TYR A 127 -34.05 -7.79 -11.18
CA TYR A 127 -35.17 -8.20 -10.34
C TYR A 127 -35.15 -9.71 -10.11
N ARG A 128 -35.29 -10.11 -8.85
CA ARG A 128 -35.43 -11.50 -8.42
C ARG A 128 -36.73 -11.65 -7.67
N HIS A 129 -37.65 -12.43 -8.24
CA HIS A 129 -38.89 -12.73 -7.55
C HIS A 129 -38.60 -13.58 -6.31
N TYR A 130 -39.07 -13.11 -5.16
CA TYR A 130 -38.93 -13.78 -3.88
C TYR A 130 -40.33 -13.97 -3.28
N PRO A 131 -41.08 -14.98 -3.74
CA PRO A 131 -42.41 -15.27 -3.20
C PRO A 131 -42.24 -15.74 -1.75
N PHE A 132 -42.85 -15.02 -0.82
CA PHE A 132 -42.81 -15.38 0.61
C PHE A 132 -43.90 -16.39 0.97
#